data_AF-A0A4Q0S7D7-F1
#
_entry.id   AF-A0A4Q0S7D7-F1
#
_cell.length_a   1.000
_cell.length_b   1.000
_cell.length_c   1.000
_cell.angle_alpha   90.00
_cell.angle_beta   90.00
_cell.angle_gamma   90.00
#
_symmetry.space_group_name_H-M   'P 1'
#
loop_
_entity.id
_entity.type
_entity.pdbx_description
1 polymer ?
#
loop_
_entity_poly.entity_id
_entity_poly.type
_entity_poly.pdbx_seq_one_letter_code
_entity_poly.pdbx_strand_id
1 'polypeptide(L)'
;MDVHHRGGADRALDRRQHMIIVDEDGEIIATASDDHTLIGGHHRLAVAASLGKKLFWRHTGEPVKLDNFFKHYGSSLRHSA
;
A
#
# COMPACT_ATOMS: atom_id res chain seq x y z
N MET A 1 9.01 24.75 44.77
CA MET A 1 7.83 25.22 44.03
C MET A 1 8.09 24.93 42.57
N ASP A 2 7.60 23.80 42.06
CA ASP A 2 6.29 23.70 41.38
C ASP A 2 6.38 24.32 39.96
N VAL A 3 6.03 23.71 38.83
CA VAL A 3 5.53 22.39 38.39
C VAL A 3 5.90 22.31 36.89
N HIS A 4 5.96 21.07 36.40
CA HIS A 4 5.95 20.60 35.02
C HIS A 4 5.15 21.45 33.99
N HIS A 5 5.44 21.17 32.71
CA HIS A 5 4.50 20.98 31.59
C HIS A 5 4.54 21.99 30.41
N ARG A 6 5.05 21.50 29.26
CA ARG A 6 4.42 21.44 27.92
C ARG A 6 5.54 21.08 26.93
N GLY A 7 5.60 19.89 26.34
CA GLY A 7 4.53 19.27 25.56
C GLY A 7 4.42 20.02 24.24
N GLY A 8 4.96 19.46 23.15
CA GLY A 8 4.87 20.14 21.86
C GLY A 8 5.61 19.47 20.71
N ALA A 9 5.01 18.40 20.19
CA ALA A 9 5.16 17.89 18.83
C ALA A 9 6.47 17.16 18.49
N ASP A 10 6.46 15.86 18.78
CA ASP A 10 6.70 14.84 17.77
C ASP A 10 6.63 15.39 16.34
N ARG A 11 7.69 15.16 15.56
CA ARG A 11 7.74 15.39 14.11
C ARG A 11 6.79 14.44 13.37
N ALA A 12 5.51 14.51 13.67
CA ALA A 12 4.46 13.64 13.14
C ALA A 12 3.52 14.41 12.20
N LEU A 13 4.06 15.35 11.42
CA LEU A 13 3.32 15.95 10.33
C LEU A 13 3.81 15.37 8.99
N ASP A 14 2.98 14.47 8.48
CA ASP A 14 2.51 14.54 7.10
C ASP A 14 3.49 14.13 6.00
N ARG A 15 3.96 12.87 6.06
CA ARG A 15 3.98 12.10 4.83
C ARG A 15 2.68 11.30 4.81
N ARG A 16 1.74 11.66 3.94
CA ARG A 16 0.87 10.65 3.34
C ARG A 16 1.83 9.62 2.74
N GLN A 17 2.09 8.51 3.43
CA GLN A 17 3.17 7.59 3.06
C GLN A 17 2.73 6.81 1.82
N HIS A 18 2.90 7.43 0.66
CA HIS A 18 2.83 6.78 -0.63
C HIS A 18 3.92 5.71 -0.66
N MET A 19 3.56 4.48 -0.32
CA MET A 19 4.40 3.32 -0.45
C MET A 19 4.45 2.92 -1.92
N ILE A 20 5.67 2.75 -2.44
CA ILE A 20 5.88 2.30 -3.81
C ILE A 20 6.02 0.79 -3.81
N ILE A 21 5.24 0.13 -4.66
CA ILE A 21 5.34 -1.29 -4.96
C ILE A 21 6.23 -1.42 -6.18
N VAL A 22 7.29 -2.21 -6.05
CA VAL A 22 8.21 -2.56 -7.13
C VAL A 22 8.13 -4.04 -7.47
N ASP A 23 8.56 -4.40 -8.67
CA ASP A 23 8.79 -5.79 -9.10
C ASP A 23 10.13 -6.33 -8.57
N GLU A 24 10.39 -7.61 -8.81
CA GLU A 24 11.69 -8.24 -8.58
C GLU A 24 12.85 -7.54 -9.32
N ASP A 25 12.58 -6.94 -10.48
CA ASP A 25 13.56 -6.15 -11.26
C ASP A 25 13.73 -4.71 -10.71
N GLY A 26 12.98 -4.33 -9.67
CA GLY A 26 12.98 -2.99 -9.11
C GLY A 26 12.13 -1.97 -9.91
N GLU A 27 11.42 -2.42 -10.93
CA GLU A 27 10.49 -1.58 -11.69
C GLU A 27 9.31 -1.13 -10.83
N ILE A 28 8.91 0.13 -10.95
CA ILE A 28 7.77 0.69 -10.22
C ILE A 28 6.46 0.18 -10.82
N ILE A 29 5.76 -0.69 -10.10
CA ILE A 29 4.51 -1.30 -10.56
C ILE A 29 3.31 -0.47 -10.10
N ALA A 30 3.26 -0.08 -8.83
CA ALA A 30 2.10 0.61 -8.29
C ALA A 30 2.45 1.49 -7.08
N THR A 31 1.47 2.29 -6.65
CA THR A 31 1.58 3.09 -5.42
C THR A 31 0.42 2.74 -4.52
N ALA A 32 0.73 2.42 -3.27
CA ALA A 32 -0.23 2.11 -2.23
C ALA A 32 0.05 2.96 -0.99
N SER A 33 -0.84 2.90 -0.01
CA SER A 33 -0.61 3.40 1.34
C SER A 33 -0.03 2.28 2.20
N ASP A 34 0.54 2.68 3.34
CA ASP A 34 0.96 1.80 4.44
C ASP A 34 -0.14 0.87 4.96
N ASP A 35 -1.40 1.29 4.89
CA ASP A 35 -2.58 0.47 5.21
C ASP A 35 -2.88 -0.63 4.16
N HIS A 36 -1.94 -0.91 3.23
CA HIS A 36 -2.16 -1.79 2.08
C HIS A 36 -3.32 -1.34 1.16
N THR A 37 -3.70 -0.07 1.20
CA THR A 37 -4.71 0.50 0.30
C THR A 37 -4.05 0.94 -1.00
N LEU A 38 -4.48 0.42 -2.15
CA LEU A 38 -3.90 0.82 -3.44
C LEU A 38 -4.37 2.22 -3.84
N ILE A 39 -3.43 3.16 -3.93
CA ILE A 39 -3.72 4.55 -4.30
C ILE A 39 -3.74 4.70 -5.83
N GLY A 40 -2.90 3.95 -6.55
CA GLY A 40 -2.81 4.02 -8.00
C GLY A 40 -2.05 2.85 -8.62
N GLY A 41 -2.29 2.62 -9.91
CA GLY A 41 -1.65 1.52 -10.65
C GLY A 41 -2.39 0.18 -10.59
N HIS A 42 -3.70 0.17 -10.30
CA HIS A 42 -4.56 -1.03 -10.31
C HIS A 42 -4.33 -1.92 -11.54
N HIS A 43 -4.30 -1.32 -12.74
CA HIS A 43 -4.05 -2.05 -13.98
C HIS A 43 -2.65 -2.68 -14.02
N ARG A 44 -1.61 -1.92 -13.67
CA ARG A 44 -0.21 -2.39 -13.73
C ARG A 44 0.07 -3.44 -12.66
N LEU A 45 -0.53 -3.29 -11.47
CA LEU A 45 -0.52 -4.29 -10.39
C LEU A 45 -1.23 -5.57 -10.83
N ALA A 46 -2.41 -5.47 -11.45
CA ALA A 46 -3.15 -6.61 -12.00
C ALA A 46 -2.35 -7.36 -13.06
N VAL A 47 -1.73 -6.64 -14.00
CA VAL A 47 -0.87 -7.25 -15.02
C VAL A 47 0.30 -7.99 -14.38
N ALA A 48 1.02 -7.36 -13.44
CA ALA A 48 2.13 -8.02 -12.74
C ALA A 48 1.66 -9.25 -11.95
N ALA A 49 0.51 -9.16 -11.26
CA ALA A 49 -0.09 -10.27 -10.54
C ALA A 49 -0.50 -11.43 -11.47
N SER A 50 -1.12 -11.12 -12.62
CA SER A 50 -1.50 -12.12 -13.63
C SER A 50 -0.29 -12.80 -14.28
N LEU A 51 0.84 -12.10 -14.38
CA LEU A 51 2.11 -12.66 -14.82
C LEU A 51 2.80 -13.50 -13.73
N GLY A 52 2.26 -13.54 -12.51
CA GLY A 52 2.88 -14.26 -11.38
C GLY A 52 4.15 -13.60 -10.85
N LYS A 53 4.35 -12.31 -11.15
CA LYS A 53 5.53 -11.55 -10.71
C LYS A 53 5.54 -11.34 -9.20
N LYS A 54 6.72 -11.38 -8.60
CA LYS A 54 6.89 -11.10 -7.17
C LYS A 54 7.04 -9.61 -6.95
N LEU A 55 6.11 -9.04 -6.20
CA LEU A 55 6.11 -7.63 -5.88
C LEU A 55 6.61 -7.39 -4.47
N PHE A 56 7.33 -6.29 -4.28
CA PHE A 56 7.96 -5.92 -3.03
C PHE A 56 7.67 -4.46 -2.67
N TRP A 57 7.58 -4.19 -1.38
CA TRP A 57 7.54 -2.83 -0.88
C TRP A 57 8.91 -2.20 -1.05
N ARG A 58 9.02 -1.12 -1.81
CA ARG A 58 10.30 -0.42 -2.01
C ARG A 58 10.93 0.05 -0.69
N HIS A 59 10.09 0.37 0.29
CA HIS A 59 10.54 0.91 1.58
C HIS A 59 11.03 -0.16 2.56
N THR A 60 10.35 -1.31 2.63
CA THR A 60 10.68 -2.36 3.61
C THR A 60 11.36 -3.57 2.98
N GLY A 61 11.32 -3.70 1.65
CA GLY A 61 11.76 -4.90 0.93
C GLY A 61 10.85 -6.10 1.14
N GLU A 62 9.74 -5.94 1.86
CA GLU A 62 8.84 -7.04 2.16
C GLU A 62 8.00 -7.42 0.95
N PRO A 63 7.72 -8.71 0.76
CA PRO A 63 6.85 -9.16 -0.31
C PRO A 63 5.43 -8.61 -0.11
N VAL A 64 4.93 -7.95 -1.15
CA VAL A 64 3.57 -7.42 -1.21
C VAL A 64 2.59 -8.57 -1.37
N LYS A 65 1.66 -8.68 -0.41
CA LYS A 65 0.58 -9.66 -0.48
C LYS A 65 -0.51 -9.17 -1.44
N LEU A 66 -0.37 -9.55 -2.71
CA LEU A 66 -1.34 -9.27 -3.77
C LEU A 66 -2.77 -9.73 -3.41
N ASP A 67 -2.89 -10.84 -2.68
CA ASP A 67 -4.19 -11.39 -2.23
C ASP A 67 -5.06 -10.35 -1.50
N ASN A 68 -4.43 -9.44 -0.73
CA ASN A 68 -5.16 -8.41 0.00
C ASN A 68 -5.75 -7.33 -0.93
N PHE A 69 -5.10 -7.07 -2.07
CA PHE A 69 -5.56 -6.12 -3.09
C PHE A 69 -6.65 -6.72 -3.97
N PHE A 70 -6.56 -8.01 -4.29
CA PHE A 70 -7.54 -8.69 -5.16
C PHE A 70 -8.73 -9.27 -4.40
N LYS A 71 -8.67 -9.41 -3.07
CA LYS A 71 -9.79 -9.90 -2.23
C LYS A 71 -11.10 -9.15 -2.43
N HIS A 72 -11.04 -7.89 -2.88
CA HIS A 72 -12.24 -7.09 -3.14
C HIS A 72 -12.95 -7.39 -4.48
N TYR A 73 -12.39 -8.21 -5.37
CA TYR A 73 -13.09 -8.61 -6.60
C TYR A 73 -14.15 -9.71 -6.37
N GLY A 74 -14.19 -10.33 -5.19
CA GLY A 74 -15.10 -11.45 -4.87
C GLY A 74 -16.39 -11.09 -4.12
N SER A 75 -16.61 -9.82 -3.74
CA SER A 75 -17.84 -9.41 -3.05
C SER A 75 -18.50 -8.20 -3.71
N SER A 76 -18.85 -8.37 -4.99
CA SER A 76 -20.13 -7.86 -5.48
C SER A 76 -21.03 -9.04 -5.77
N LEU A 77 -21.43 -9.72 -4.69
CA LEU A 77 -22.78 -10.27 -4.62
C LEU A 77 -23.75 -9.07 -4.54
N ARG A 78 -23.96 -8.37 -5.66
CA ARG A 78 -25.14 -7.54 -5.86
C ARG A 78 -25.87 -8.05 -7.08
N HIS A 79 -26.90 -8.83 -6.76
CA HIS A 79 -28.03 -9.08 -7.63
C HIS A 79 -28.57 -7.78 -8.23
N SER A 80 -28.74 -7.78 -9.54
CA SER A 80 -29.76 -7.04 -10.28
C SER A 80 -29.78 -7.60 -11.69
N ALA A 81 -30.84 -8.12 -12.28
CA ALA A 81 -32.18 -8.51 -11.84
C ALA A 81 -32.62 -9.60 -12.83
#